data_AF-A0A857C7Y5-F1
#
_entry.id   AF-A0A857C7Y5-F1
#
_cell.length_a   1.000
_cell.length_b   1.000
_cell.length_c   1.000
_cell.angle_alpha   90.00
_cell.angle_beta   90.00
_cell.angle_gamma   90.00
#
_symmetry.space_group_name_H-M   'P 1'
#
loop_
_entity.id
_entity.type
_entity.pdbx_description
1 polymer ?
#
loop_
_entity_poly.entity_id
_entity_poly.type
_entity_poly.pdbx_seq_one_letter_code
_entity_poly.pdbx_strand_id
1 'polypeptide(L)'
;MTKTRLHAARAAFLAAAIALSGTAAHAESPFHTGVWQVNEPTGPNGLVVSDWLVFENGLPKRWLYRRAGTNDQNQFDFLVRNIGESTYAPVQIRVYRTGDHEMKYTTFVKGAEPVEHPAKRLSIPNYKNSCLSVENKGERLFGTWAGTTAASFKRLRLSKTKLTIDGQTRNVEVAPVRVGRLGIVENGQPVAFLTDAGGDYAVLQWFKPGIDTATMGDPKKEILDFAREEIVRWPGGTCDRQIASRLKAMK
;
A
#
# COMPACT_ATOMS: atom_id res chain seq x y z
N MET A 1 13.44 50.06 -61.17
CA MET A 1 13.16 48.90 -62.04
C MET A 1 14.04 47.73 -61.61
N THR A 2 13.45 46.54 -61.65
CA THR A 2 14.06 45.19 -61.65
C THR A 2 14.54 44.55 -60.33
N LYS A 3 14.06 43.31 -60.14
CA LYS A 3 14.07 42.41 -58.97
C LYS A 3 15.28 41.46 -58.98
N THR A 4 15.74 41.01 -57.81
CA THR A 4 16.23 39.62 -57.55
C THR A 4 16.35 39.39 -56.04
N ARG A 5 15.34 38.78 -55.39
CA ARG A 5 15.19 37.37 -54.96
C ARG A 5 16.14 36.83 -53.87
N LEU A 6 15.50 36.54 -52.73
CA LEU A 6 15.72 35.50 -51.70
C LEU A 6 17.09 35.45 -50.98
N HIS A 7 17.07 35.32 -49.65
CA HIS A 7 17.34 34.05 -48.93
C HIS A 7 16.91 34.16 -47.46
N ALA A 8 16.17 33.13 -47.03
CA ALA A 8 16.06 32.50 -45.71
C ALA A 8 16.12 33.35 -44.42
N ALA A 9 15.02 33.34 -43.67
CA ALA A 9 15.03 32.95 -42.25
C ALA A 9 13.61 32.57 -41.80
N ARG A 10 13.31 31.26 -41.81
CA ARG A 10 12.27 30.68 -40.96
C ARG A 10 12.85 30.62 -39.55
N ALA A 11 12.31 31.40 -38.63
CA ALA A 11 12.45 31.13 -37.20
C ALA A 11 11.04 31.07 -36.61
N ALA A 12 10.67 29.86 -36.20
CA ALA A 12 9.41 29.52 -35.58
C ALA A 12 9.29 30.19 -34.21
N PHE A 13 8.26 31.01 -34.00
CA PHE A 13 7.79 31.35 -32.67
C PHE A 13 6.81 30.26 -32.22
N LEU A 14 7.34 29.20 -31.60
CA LEU A 14 6.57 28.36 -30.68
C LEU A 14 7.16 28.58 -29.28
N ALA A 15 6.69 29.61 -28.60
CA ALA A 15 6.88 29.71 -27.16
C ALA A 15 5.92 28.70 -26.52
N ALA A 16 6.48 27.57 -26.10
CA ALA A 16 5.79 26.55 -25.35
C ALA A 16 5.19 27.14 -24.07
N ALA A 17 3.88 27.02 -23.92
CA ALA A 17 3.23 27.15 -22.62
C ALA A 17 3.76 26.02 -21.73
N ILE A 18 4.72 26.35 -20.87
CA ILE A 18 5.13 25.48 -19.76
C ILE A 18 3.93 25.45 -18.81
N ALA A 19 3.07 24.45 -18.98
CA ALA A 19 2.14 24.06 -17.95
C ALA A 19 2.98 23.60 -16.75
N LEU A 20 3.10 24.45 -15.73
CA LEU A 20 3.44 24.00 -14.39
C LEU A 20 2.29 23.13 -13.87
N SER A 21 2.24 21.87 -14.29
CA SER A 21 1.59 20.84 -13.49
C SER A 21 2.48 20.59 -12.29
N GLY A 22 2.34 21.45 -11.27
CA GLY A 22 2.80 21.15 -9.93
C GLY A 22 2.19 19.81 -9.54
N THR A 23 3.04 18.79 -9.46
CA THR A 23 2.68 17.51 -8.84
C THR A 23 2.27 17.84 -7.42
N ALA A 24 0.98 17.76 -7.12
CA ALA A 24 0.51 17.77 -5.74
C ALA A 24 1.35 16.73 -4.99
N ALA A 25 2.15 17.18 -4.04
CA ALA A 25 2.85 16.29 -3.14
C ALA A 25 1.75 15.42 -2.50
N HIS A 26 1.73 14.12 -2.84
CA HIS A 26 0.89 13.16 -2.15
C HIS A 26 1.32 13.23 -0.69
N ALA A 27 0.49 13.85 0.17
CA ALA A 27 0.74 13.88 1.60
C ALA A 27 0.97 12.44 2.05
N GLU A 28 2.15 12.17 2.61
CA GLU A 28 2.49 10.90 3.24
C GLU A 28 1.38 10.53 4.24
N SER A 29 1.11 9.24 4.38
CA SER A 29 0.08 8.77 5.32
C SER A 29 0.34 9.34 6.72
N PRO A 30 -0.67 9.91 7.40
CA PRO A 30 -0.50 10.65 8.67
C PRO A 30 -0.08 9.74 9.83
N PHE A 31 -0.29 8.43 9.68
CA PHE A 31 -0.13 7.44 10.74
C PHE A 31 1.09 6.55 10.54
N HIS A 32 2.04 6.97 9.68
CA HIS A 32 3.37 6.36 9.46
C HIS A 32 3.45 4.91 9.98
N THR A 33 3.38 3.91 9.10
CA THR A 33 3.37 2.48 9.45
C THR A 33 3.97 2.15 10.83
N GLY A 34 3.16 1.57 11.72
CA GLY A 34 3.49 1.54 13.14
C GLY A 34 2.53 0.75 14.03
N VAL A 35 3.00 0.52 15.26
CA VAL A 35 2.20 0.03 16.38
C VAL A 35 1.74 1.22 17.20
N TRP A 36 0.46 1.22 17.55
CA TRP A 36 -0.27 2.27 18.25
C TRP A 36 -1.08 1.67 19.40
N GLN A 37 -1.30 2.46 20.44
CA GLN A 37 -2.27 2.22 21.49
C GLN A 37 -3.44 3.16 21.28
N VAL A 38 -4.63 2.62 20.98
CA VAL A 38 -5.89 3.37 20.90
C VAL A 38 -6.54 3.35 22.28
N ASN A 39 -6.87 4.51 22.83
CA ASN A 39 -7.46 4.62 24.17
C ASN A 39 -8.98 4.73 24.05
N GLU A 40 -9.66 3.59 24.09
CA GLU A 40 -11.12 3.50 24.09
C GLU A 40 -11.66 3.63 25.52
N PRO A 41 -12.95 3.99 25.71
CA PRO A 41 -13.57 4.03 27.05
C PRO A 41 -13.55 2.68 27.77
N THR A 42 -13.50 1.58 27.02
CA THR A 42 -13.42 0.20 27.52
C THR A 42 -12.01 -0.21 27.94
N GLY A 43 -10.99 0.57 27.57
CA GLY A 43 -9.58 0.30 27.87
C GLY A 43 -8.65 0.54 26.67
N PRO A 44 -7.33 0.47 26.88
CA PRO A 44 -6.34 0.59 25.82
C PRO A 44 -6.38 -0.65 24.91
N ASN A 45 -6.42 -0.41 23.60
CA ASN A 45 -6.42 -1.44 22.57
C ASN A 45 -5.22 -1.27 21.62
N GLY A 46 -4.64 -2.39 21.19
CA GLY A 46 -3.49 -2.40 20.29
C GLY A 46 -3.92 -2.24 18.83
N LEU A 47 -3.34 -1.27 18.13
CA LEU A 47 -3.53 -1.08 16.69
C LEU A 47 -2.20 -1.23 15.97
N VAL A 48 -2.17 -2.10 14.96
CA VAL A 48 -1.03 -2.26 14.08
C VAL A 48 -1.49 -1.93 12.68
N VAL A 49 -0.89 -0.90 12.09
CA VAL A 49 -1.32 -0.34 10.81
C VAL A 49 -0.11 -0.02 9.94
N SER A 50 -0.23 -0.29 8.65
CA SER A 50 0.65 0.19 7.60
C SER A 50 -0.09 1.12 6.66
N ASP A 51 0.65 1.77 5.77
CA ASP A 51 0.11 2.72 4.80
C ASP A 51 -1.04 2.13 3.96
N TRP A 52 -1.09 0.80 3.85
CA TRP A 52 -2.09 0.08 3.07
C TRP A 52 -3.02 -0.80 3.90
N LEU A 53 -2.63 -1.22 5.10
CA LEU A 53 -3.31 -2.33 5.80
C LEU A 53 -3.44 -2.13 7.29
N VAL A 54 -4.51 -2.67 7.86
CA VAL A 54 -4.64 -2.95 9.29
C VAL A 54 -4.33 -4.42 9.54
N PHE A 55 -3.56 -4.67 10.58
CA PHE A 55 -3.20 -6.00 11.04
C PHE A 55 -4.08 -6.40 12.22
N GLU A 56 -4.53 -7.66 12.20
CA GLU A 56 -5.27 -8.27 13.30
C GLU A 56 -4.71 -9.67 13.55
N ASN A 57 -4.59 -10.05 14.82
CA ASN A 57 -4.04 -11.36 15.22
C ASN A 57 -2.65 -11.66 14.60
N GLY A 58 -1.82 -10.62 14.45
CA GLY A 58 -0.46 -10.72 13.93
C GLY A 58 -0.32 -10.79 12.41
N LEU A 59 -1.42 -10.74 11.65
CA LEU A 59 -1.39 -10.78 10.18
C LEU A 59 -2.12 -9.58 9.57
N PRO A 60 -1.73 -9.13 8.36
CA PRO A 60 -2.57 -8.26 7.54
C PRO A 60 -4.00 -8.81 7.46
N LYS A 61 -5.00 -7.95 7.66
CA LYS A 61 -6.40 -8.37 7.68
C LYS A 61 -7.30 -7.50 6.84
N ARG A 62 -7.08 -6.18 6.84
CA ARG A 62 -7.93 -5.24 6.11
C ARG A 62 -7.11 -4.27 5.29
N TRP A 63 -7.50 -4.05 4.04
CA TRP A 63 -6.98 -3.00 3.18
C TRP A 63 -7.60 -1.65 3.51
N LEU A 64 -6.77 -0.62 3.41
CA LEU A 64 -7.10 0.79 3.57
C LEU A 64 -7.07 1.46 2.19
N TYR A 65 -8.21 2.00 1.79
CA TYR A 65 -8.36 2.75 0.55
C TYR A 65 -8.73 4.18 0.86
N ARG A 66 -7.75 5.08 0.69
CA ARG A 66 -7.93 6.50 0.99
C ARG A 66 -9.05 7.09 0.14
N ARG A 67 -9.98 7.79 0.78
CA ARG A 67 -11.04 8.52 0.10
C ARG A 67 -10.49 9.82 -0.47
N ALA A 68 -10.87 10.15 -1.70
CA ALA A 68 -10.57 11.45 -2.28
C ALA A 68 -11.31 12.57 -1.53
N GLY A 69 -10.70 13.75 -1.44
CA GLY A 69 -11.31 14.93 -0.83
C GLY A 69 -11.30 14.96 0.70
N THR A 70 -10.47 14.13 1.34
CA THR A 70 -10.16 14.26 2.78
C THR A 70 -9.33 15.51 3.03
N ASN A 71 -9.37 16.06 4.25
CA ASN A 71 -8.48 17.17 4.62
C ASN A 71 -7.05 16.65 4.76
N ASP A 72 -6.36 16.57 3.63
CA ASP A 72 -5.04 15.97 3.45
C ASP A 72 -3.92 16.68 4.26
N GLN A 73 -4.26 17.72 5.02
CA GLN A 73 -3.38 18.36 5.99
C GLN A 73 -3.23 17.54 7.28
N ASN A 74 -4.29 16.87 7.75
CA ASN A 74 -4.26 16.11 9.01
C ASN A 74 -5.36 15.05 9.18
N GLN A 75 -6.39 14.99 8.33
CA GLN A 75 -7.47 14.02 8.43
C GLN A 75 -7.52 13.12 7.19
N PHE A 76 -7.60 11.81 7.42
CA PHE A 76 -7.58 10.81 6.37
C PHE A 76 -8.67 9.78 6.66
N ASP A 77 -9.63 9.70 5.73
CA ASP A 77 -10.72 8.74 5.77
C ASP A 77 -10.44 7.61 4.80
N PHE A 78 -10.66 6.37 5.24
CA PHE A 78 -10.41 5.16 4.49
C PHE A 78 -11.69 4.36 4.33
N LEU A 79 -11.98 3.98 3.10
CA LEU A 79 -12.78 2.78 2.85
C LEU A 79 -11.94 1.57 3.24
N VAL A 80 -12.59 0.55 3.76
CA VAL A 80 -11.92 -0.65 4.25
C VAL A 80 -12.43 -1.84 3.46
N ARG A 81 -11.56 -2.81 3.19
CA ARG A 81 -11.95 -4.13 2.61
C ARG A 81 -11.23 -5.22 3.37
N ASN A 82 -11.92 -6.26 3.80
CA ASN A 82 -11.22 -7.41 4.37
C ASN A 82 -10.47 -8.16 3.26
N ILE A 83 -9.28 -8.67 3.56
CA ILE A 83 -8.57 -9.58 2.66
C ILE A 83 -9.48 -10.78 2.34
N GLY A 84 -9.62 -11.09 1.05
CA GLY A 84 -10.49 -12.14 0.53
C GLY A 84 -11.90 -11.68 0.15
N GLU A 85 -12.33 -10.46 0.50
CA GLU A 85 -13.64 -9.92 0.09
C GLU A 85 -13.52 -9.03 -1.15
N SER A 86 -14.55 -8.99 -1.99
CA SER A 86 -14.56 -8.22 -3.24
C SER A 86 -15.15 -6.82 -3.12
N THR A 87 -15.77 -6.49 -1.98
CA THR A 87 -16.48 -5.23 -1.74
C THR A 87 -15.95 -4.53 -0.50
N TYR A 88 -16.13 -3.22 -0.42
CA TYR A 88 -15.80 -2.49 0.80
C TYR A 88 -16.68 -2.95 1.96
N ALA A 89 -16.07 -3.08 3.12
CA ALA A 89 -16.76 -3.30 4.37
C ALA A 89 -17.72 -2.12 4.66
N PRO A 90 -18.83 -2.37 5.39
CA PRO A 90 -19.73 -1.30 5.83
C PRO A 90 -19.07 -0.35 6.84
N VAL A 91 -17.90 -0.74 7.36
CA VAL A 91 -17.09 0.00 8.32
C VAL A 91 -16.01 0.81 7.59
N GLN A 92 -15.78 2.03 8.06
CA GLN A 92 -14.73 2.94 7.62
C GLN A 92 -13.77 3.23 8.77
N ILE A 93 -12.57 3.67 8.40
CA ILE A 93 -11.57 4.12 9.36
C ILE A 93 -11.30 5.59 9.09
N ARG A 94 -11.21 6.39 10.15
CA ARG A 94 -10.69 7.75 10.07
C ARG A 94 -9.51 7.89 11.00
N VAL A 95 -8.50 8.58 10.51
CA VAL A 95 -7.31 8.94 11.26
C VAL A 95 -7.10 10.43 11.18
N TYR A 96 -6.83 11.04 12.34
CA TYR A 96 -6.53 12.45 12.46
C TYR A 96 -5.18 12.63 13.16
N ARG A 97 -4.18 13.21 12.50
CA ARG A 97 -2.88 13.49 13.13
C ARG A 97 -3.03 14.62 14.15
N THR A 98 -2.67 14.34 15.40
CA THR A 98 -2.66 15.35 16.48
C THR A 98 -1.25 15.74 16.92
N GLY A 99 -0.23 14.96 16.52
CA GLY A 99 1.17 15.24 16.79
C GLY A 99 2.10 14.27 16.06
N ASP A 100 3.38 14.25 16.41
CA ASP A 100 4.37 13.37 15.78
C ASP A 100 4.26 11.89 16.22
N HIS A 101 3.72 11.68 17.41
CA HIS A 101 3.51 10.36 18.01
C HIS A 101 2.06 10.17 18.49
N GLU A 102 1.16 11.03 18.04
CA GLU A 102 -0.22 11.07 18.49
C GLU A 102 -1.16 11.26 17.30
N MET A 103 -2.27 10.52 17.35
CA MET A 103 -3.37 10.66 16.40
C MET A 103 -4.68 10.43 17.12
N LYS A 104 -5.80 10.78 16.50
CA LYS A 104 -7.09 10.19 16.83
C LYS A 104 -7.42 9.13 15.81
N TYR A 105 -7.94 8.02 16.28
CA TYR A 105 -8.34 6.88 15.49
C TYR A 105 -9.81 6.58 15.74
N THR A 106 -10.55 6.28 14.68
CA THR A 106 -11.93 5.85 14.80
C THR A 106 -12.27 4.80 13.75
N THR A 107 -13.11 3.87 14.14
CA THR A 107 -13.73 2.86 13.28
C THR A 107 -15.23 3.06 13.38
N PHE A 108 -15.90 3.36 12.26
CA PHE A 108 -17.30 3.75 12.26
C PHE A 108 -18.07 3.13 11.09
N VAL A 109 -19.34 2.83 11.29
CA VAL A 109 -20.23 2.36 10.22
C VAL A 109 -20.56 3.53 9.29
N LYS A 110 -20.62 3.27 7.99
CA LYS A 110 -21.01 4.29 7.00
C LYS A 110 -22.34 4.94 7.40
N GLY A 111 -22.34 6.26 7.55
CA GLY A 111 -23.52 7.05 7.91
C GLY A 111 -23.74 7.21 9.42
N ALA A 112 -22.93 6.57 10.26
CA ALA A 112 -22.90 6.84 11.69
C ALA A 112 -21.88 7.95 12.01
N GLU A 113 -22.14 8.70 13.09
CA GLU A 113 -21.19 9.68 13.61
C GLU A 113 -19.92 8.98 14.15
N PRO A 114 -18.71 9.33 13.66
CA PRO A 114 -17.48 8.72 14.14
C PRO A 114 -17.17 9.13 15.59
N VAL A 115 -16.87 8.16 16.44
CA VAL A 115 -16.37 8.41 17.81
C VAL A 115 -14.85 8.34 17.78
N GLU A 116 -14.19 9.48 18.01
CA GLU A 116 -12.74 9.58 17.95
C GLU A 116 -12.08 9.14 19.27
N HIS A 117 -11.10 8.25 19.17
CA HIS A 117 -10.31 7.80 20.31
C HIS A 117 -8.87 8.30 20.18
N PRO A 118 -8.29 8.90 21.25
CA PRO A 118 -6.90 9.31 21.22
C PRO A 118 -6.00 8.07 21.13
N ALA A 119 -5.01 8.11 20.25
CA ALA A 119 -4.07 7.03 20.02
C ALA A 119 -2.62 7.54 20.14
N LYS A 120 -1.79 6.75 20.81
CA LYS A 120 -0.38 7.03 21.03
C LYS A 120 0.49 6.00 20.33
N ARG A 121 1.56 6.46 19.69
CA ARG A 121 2.47 5.57 18.98
C ARG A 121 3.37 4.82 19.98
N LEU A 122 3.45 3.50 19.83
CA LEU A 122 4.33 2.63 20.62
C LEU A 122 5.64 2.31 19.87
N SER A 123 5.62 2.46 18.55
CA SER A 123 6.75 2.25 17.65
C SER A 123 7.53 3.55 17.41
N ILE A 124 8.83 3.45 17.16
CA ILE A 124 9.67 4.61 16.82
C ILE A 124 9.56 4.86 15.30
N PRO A 125 9.15 6.06 14.85
CA PRO A 125 9.10 6.38 13.42
C PRO A 125 10.48 6.27 12.78
N ASN A 126 10.55 5.68 11.57
CA ASN A 126 11.74 5.66 10.72
C ASN A 126 13.04 5.19 11.41
N TYR A 127 12.92 4.43 12.51
CA TYR A 127 14.06 3.91 13.23
C TYR A 127 14.71 2.81 12.40
N LYS A 128 16.03 2.91 12.21
CA LYS A 128 16.81 1.88 11.52
C LYS A 128 16.54 0.52 12.17
N ASN A 129 16.13 -0.47 11.37
CA ASN A 129 15.70 -1.81 11.81
C ASN A 129 14.30 -1.92 12.44
N SER A 130 13.48 -0.86 12.41
CA SER A 130 12.04 -0.98 12.69
C SER A 130 11.40 -1.76 11.56
N CYS A 131 10.76 -2.89 11.88
CA CYS A 131 10.18 -3.72 10.82
C CYS A 131 9.06 -2.98 10.08
N LEU A 132 8.34 -2.07 10.75
CA LEU A 132 7.23 -1.30 10.24
C LEU A 132 7.65 -0.04 9.45
N SER A 133 8.90 0.10 9.01
CA SER A 133 9.21 1.12 8.02
C SER A 133 8.70 0.66 6.64
N VAL A 134 7.75 1.39 6.06
CA VAL A 134 7.47 1.24 4.62
C VAL A 134 8.60 1.93 3.88
N GLU A 135 9.33 1.16 3.06
CA GLU A 135 10.40 1.69 2.23
C GLU A 135 9.87 1.90 0.82
N ASN A 136 10.06 3.10 0.29
CA ASN A 136 9.47 3.59 -0.96
C ASN A 136 10.00 2.91 -2.25
N LYS A 137 10.65 1.76 -2.15
CA LYS A 137 11.26 1.07 -3.29
C LYS A 137 10.79 -0.38 -3.30
N GLY A 138 9.89 -0.70 -4.24
CA GLY A 138 9.38 -2.06 -4.48
C GLY A 138 10.46 -3.11 -4.78
N GLU A 139 11.74 -2.75 -4.82
CA GLU A 139 12.87 -3.67 -4.91
C GLU A 139 12.88 -4.72 -3.80
N ARG A 140 12.41 -4.37 -2.58
CA ARG A 140 12.30 -5.32 -1.46
C ARG A 140 11.30 -6.45 -1.71
N LEU A 141 10.38 -6.28 -2.66
CA LEU A 141 9.38 -7.30 -3.01
C LEU A 141 9.96 -8.46 -3.83
N PHE A 142 11.14 -8.28 -4.42
CA PHE A 142 11.89 -9.38 -5.03
C PHE A 142 12.60 -10.21 -3.96
N GLY A 143 12.74 -11.51 -4.20
CA GLY A 143 13.43 -12.42 -3.30
C GLY A 143 12.56 -13.60 -2.87
N THR A 144 12.89 -14.19 -1.73
CA THR A 144 12.18 -15.35 -1.17
C THR A 144 11.27 -14.91 -0.04
N TRP A 145 10.04 -15.40 -0.08
CA TRP A 145 9.01 -15.22 0.92
C TRP A 145 8.55 -16.59 1.44
N ALA A 146 8.21 -16.65 2.73
CA ALA A 146 7.54 -17.78 3.34
C ALA A 146 6.03 -17.53 3.34
N GLY A 147 5.24 -18.55 3.01
CA GLY A 147 3.79 -18.50 3.23
C GLY A 147 3.48 -18.41 4.72
N THR A 148 2.44 -17.65 5.06
CA THR A 148 1.86 -17.64 6.42
C THR A 148 0.82 -18.75 6.56
N THR A 149 0.19 -18.87 7.74
CA THR A 149 -0.95 -19.78 7.94
C THR A 149 -2.17 -19.44 7.09
N ALA A 150 -2.25 -18.20 6.59
CA ALA A 150 -3.28 -17.77 5.65
C ALA A 150 -2.90 -18.06 4.19
N ALA A 151 -1.71 -18.61 3.92
CA ALA A 151 -1.26 -18.91 2.58
C ALA A 151 -1.51 -20.38 2.19
N SER A 152 -1.89 -20.63 0.95
CA SER A 152 -2.07 -21.97 0.38
C SER A 152 -0.76 -22.67 0.00
N PHE A 153 0.37 -21.97 0.08
CA PHE A 153 1.71 -22.47 -0.26
C PHE A 153 2.70 -22.20 0.86
N LYS A 154 3.83 -22.91 0.86
CA LYS A 154 4.88 -22.76 1.90
C LYS A 154 5.92 -21.72 1.52
N ARG A 155 6.26 -21.60 0.24
CA ARG A 155 7.36 -20.74 -0.22
C ARG A 155 7.03 -20.10 -1.56
N LEU A 156 7.30 -18.80 -1.62
CA LEU A 156 7.25 -17.98 -2.82
C LEU A 156 8.65 -17.44 -3.12
N ARG A 157 9.05 -17.41 -4.38
CA ARG A 157 10.23 -16.65 -4.82
C ARG A 157 9.86 -15.85 -6.06
N LEU A 158 10.13 -14.55 -6.02
CA LEU A 158 9.86 -13.62 -7.12
C LEU A 158 11.18 -13.00 -7.60
N SER A 159 11.41 -13.05 -8.90
CA SER A 159 12.43 -12.25 -9.59
C SER A 159 11.77 -11.46 -10.72
N LYS A 160 12.54 -10.62 -11.42
CA LYS A 160 12.04 -9.85 -12.56
C LYS A 160 11.43 -10.72 -13.67
N THR A 161 11.90 -11.96 -13.80
CA THR A 161 11.56 -12.86 -14.92
C THR A 161 10.97 -14.20 -14.50
N LYS A 162 10.92 -14.49 -13.19
CA LYS A 162 10.49 -15.79 -12.68
C LYS A 162 9.63 -15.66 -11.43
N LEU A 163 8.60 -16.49 -11.38
CA LEU A 163 7.76 -16.72 -10.22
C LEU A 163 7.83 -18.19 -9.85
N THR A 164 8.37 -18.49 -8.67
CA THR A 164 8.46 -19.86 -8.15
C THR A 164 7.57 -20.00 -6.92
N ILE A 165 6.65 -20.97 -6.92
CA ILE A 165 5.81 -21.32 -5.78
C ILE A 165 5.99 -22.79 -5.48
N ASP A 166 6.40 -23.11 -4.24
CA ASP A 166 6.67 -24.49 -3.79
C ASP A 166 7.52 -25.31 -4.78
N GLY A 167 8.54 -24.66 -5.36
CA GLY A 167 9.48 -25.26 -6.31
C GLY A 167 9.03 -25.22 -7.77
N GLN A 168 7.74 -25.03 -8.04
CA GLN A 168 7.22 -24.90 -9.41
C GLN A 168 7.49 -23.51 -9.95
N THR A 169 8.19 -23.42 -11.08
CA THR A 169 8.65 -22.15 -11.65
C THR A 169 7.92 -21.81 -12.93
N ARG A 170 7.50 -20.55 -13.05
CA ARG A 170 6.87 -19.95 -14.22
C ARG A 170 7.69 -18.77 -14.73
N ASN A 171 7.71 -18.58 -16.04
CA ASN A 171 8.28 -17.39 -16.66
C ASN A 171 7.25 -16.27 -16.57
N VAL A 172 7.67 -15.12 -16.07
CA VAL A 172 6.82 -13.94 -15.88
C VAL A 172 7.58 -12.68 -16.26
N GLU A 173 6.87 -11.58 -16.42
CA GLU A 173 7.44 -10.24 -16.44
C GLU A 173 6.93 -9.51 -15.20
N VAL A 174 7.84 -8.90 -14.43
CA VAL A 174 7.50 -8.19 -13.20
C VAL A 174 7.93 -6.75 -13.30
N ALA A 175 6.98 -5.84 -13.12
CA ALA A 175 7.21 -4.40 -13.18
C ALA A 175 6.54 -3.69 -12.00
N PRO A 176 7.13 -2.61 -11.46
CA PRO A 176 6.42 -1.71 -10.56
C PRO A 176 5.21 -1.11 -11.28
N VAL A 177 4.03 -1.22 -10.65
CA VAL A 177 2.80 -0.61 -11.17
C VAL A 177 2.40 0.63 -10.36
N ARG A 178 2.69 0.61 -9.06
CA ARG A 178 2.47 1.70 -8.11
C ARG A 178 3.48 1.62 -6.98
N VAL A 179 3.58 2.67 -6.15
CA VAL A 179 4.40 2.63 -4.93
C VAL A 179 3.99 1.44 -4.08
N GLY A 180 4.97 0.62 -3.69
CA GLY A 180 4.73 -0.59 -2.88
C GLY A 180 4.01 -1.72 -3.61
N ARG A 181 3.83 -1.70 -4.94
CA ARG A 181 3.10 -2.73 -5.68
C ARG A 181 3.81 -3.14 -6.98
N LEU A 182 4.09 -4.44 -7.11
CA LEU A 182 4.59 -5.05 -8.35
C LEU A 182 3.44 -5.74 -9.10
N GLY A 183 3.32 -5.50 -10.39
CA GLY A 183 2.49 -6.27 -11.30
C GLY A 183 3.25 -7.46 -11.86
N ILE A 184 2.59 -8.61 -11.94
CA ILE A 184 3.14 -9.86 -12.47
C ILE A 184 2.32 -10.25 -13.70
N VAL A 185 3.00 -10.41 -14.83
CA VAL A 185 2.43 -10.77 -16.13
C VAL A 185 3.01 -12.09 -16.59
N GLU A 186 2.17 -13.01 -17.05
CA GLU A 186 2.57 -14.32 -17.60
C GLU A 186 2.02 -14.42 -19.03
N ASN A 187 2.88 -14.67 -20.02
CA ASN A 187 2.48 -14.76 -21.44
C ASN A 187 1.65 -13.56 -21.94
N GLY A 188 2.01 -12.34 -21.53
CA GLY A 188 1.29 -11.11 -21.88
C GLY A 188 0.00 -10.86 -21.08
N GLN A 189 -0.41 -11.78 -20.22
CA GLN A 189 -1.62 -11.69 -19.40
C GLN A 189 -1.27 -11.33 -17.94
N PRO A 190 -1.82 -10.25 -17.36
CA PRO A 190 -1.73 -10.02 -15.93
C PRO A 190 -2.26 -11.19 -15.12
N VAL A 191 -1.49 -11.65 -14.13
CA VAL A 191 -1.86 -12.78 -13.26
C VAL A 191 -1.94 -12.43 -11.77
N ALA A 192 -1.15 -11.46 -11.30
CA ALA A 192 -1.19 -11.06 -9.90
C ALA A 192 -0.57 -9.68 -9.63
N PHE A 193 -0.87 -9.14 -8.45
CA PHE A 193 -0.01 -8.18 -7.76
C PHE A 193 0.78 -8.86 -6.65
N LEU A 194 2.00 -8.37 -6.39
CA LEU A 194 2.62 -8.50 -5.07
C LEU A 194 2.70 -7.10 -4.45
N THR A 195 1.97 -6.90 -3.35
CA THR A 195 1.85 -5.60 -2.69
C THR A 195 2.54 -5.66 -1.33
N ASP A 196 3.39 -4.68 -1.04
CA ASP A 196 4.01 -4.48 0.27
C ASP A 196 2.93 -4.24 1.31
N ALA A 197 2.96 -5.04 2.38
CA ALA A 197 2.02 -4.88 3.48
C ALA A 197 2.60 -4.03 4.62
N GLY A 198 3.85 -3.57 4.48
CA GLY A 198 4.65 -3.03 5.57
C GLY A 198 5.17 -4.15 6.46
N GLY A 199 6.13 -3.83 7.33
CA GLY A 199 6.68 -4.89 8.17
C GLY A 199 7.64 -5.78 7.40
N ASP A 200 7.56 -7.06 7.72
CA ASP A 200 8.16 -8.15 6.95
C ASP A 200 7.09 -8.87 6.09
N TYR A 201 5.98 -8.21 5.74
CA TYR A 201 4.83 -8.85 5.07
C TYR A 201 4.59 -8.30 3.68
N ALA A 202 4.02 -9.14 2.83
CA ALA A 202 3.44 -8.74 1.55
C ALA A 202 2.17 -9.57 1.29
N VAL A 203 1.32 -9.10 0.39
CA VAL A 203 0.13 -9.82 -0.06
C VAL A 203 0.24 -10.09 -1.55
N LEU A 204 0.20 -11.37 -1.93
CA LEU A 204 0.13 -11.82 -3.31
C LEU A 204 -1.35 -11.94 -3.71
N GLN A 205 -1.79 -11.06 -4.60
CA GLN A 205 -3.20 -10.88 -4.96
C GLN A 205 -3.40 -11.38 -6.39
N TRP A 206 -4.03 -12.54 -6.54
CA TRP A 206 -4.22 -13.18 -7.84
C TRP A 206 -5.44 -12.62 -8.54
N PHE A 207 -5.29 -12.27 -9.81
CA PHE A 207 -6.42 -11.76 -10.58
C PHE A 207 -7.41 -12.86 -10.94
N LYS A 208 -8.68 -12.47 -11.03
CA LYS A 208 -9.67 -13.21 -11.80
C LYS A 208 -9.38 -13.04 -13.30
N PRO A 209 -9.85 -13.96 -14.16
CA PRO A 209 -9.75 -13.78 -15.61
C PRO A 209 -10.33 -12.44 -16.07
N GLY A 210 -9.71 -11.81 -17.07
CA GLY A 210 -10.22 -10.59 -17.73
C GLY A 210 -9.55 -9.28 -17.31
N ILE A 211 -8.57 -9.29 -16.40
CA ILE A 211 -7.76 -8.09 -16.12
C ILE A 211 -6.73 -7.88 -17.23
N ASP A 212 -6.75 -6.73 -17.89
CA ASP A 212 -5.75 -6.35 -18.88
C ASP A 212 -4.61 -5.49 -18.27
N THR A 213 -3.51 -5.34 -19.02
CA THR A 213 -2.32 -4.60 -18.56
C THR A 213 -2.62 -3.13 -18.31
N ALA A 214 -3.54 -2.54 -19.09
CA ALA A 214 -4.00 -1.18 -18.93
C ALA A 214 -4.71 -0.98 -17.58
N THR A 215 -5.64 -1.86 -17.23
CA THR A 215 -6.37 -1.82 -15.95
C THR A 215 -5.45 -2.10 -14.78
N MET A 216 -4.51 -3.05 -14.92
CA MET A 216 -3.51 -3.36 -13.91
C MET A 216 -2.63 -2.14 -13.57
N GLY A 217 -2.27 -1.34 -14.58
CA GLY A 217 -1.41 -0.16 -14.43
C GLY A 217 -2.13 1.15 -14.15
N ASP A 218 -3.45 1.24 -14.35
CA ASP A 218 -4.20 2.49 -14.24
C ASP A 218 -4.31 2.93 -12.76
N PRO A 219 -3.69 4.05 -12.33
CA PRO A 219 -3.75 4.52 -10.95
C PRO A 219 -5.15 4.95 -10.48
N LYS A 220 -6.09 5.17 -11.40
CA LYS A 220 -7.46 5.62 -11.09
C LYS A 220 -8.43 4.46 -10.90
N LYS A 221 -8.05 3.24 -11.27
CA LYS A 221 -8.88 2.04 -11.13
C LYS A 221 -8.32 1.15 -10.04
N GLU A 222 -9.09 0.90 -8.99
CA GLU A 222 -8.70 -0.07 -7.98
C GLU A 222 -9.31 -1.43 -8.28
N ILE A 223 -8.47 -2.47 -8.31
CA ILE A 223 -8.93 -3.86 -8.41
C ILE A 223 -9.21 -4.33 -6.98
N LEU A 224 -10.46 -4.70 -6.70
CA LEU A 224 -10.90 -5.17 -5.39
C LEU A 224 -11.22 -6.66 -5.40
N ASP A 225 -11.62 -7.19 -6.55
CA ASP A 225 -12.09 -8.56 -6.70
C ASP A 225 -10.98 -9.48 -7.22
N PHE A 226 -10.37 -10.22 -6.30
CA PHE A 226 -9.27 -11.13 -6.56
C PHE A 226 -9.75 -12.58 -6.53
N ALA A 227 -9.08 -13.45 -7.28
CA ALA A 227 -9.35 -14.89 -7.22
C ALA A 227 -8.91 -15.49 -5.87
N ARG A 228 -7.79 -14.99 -5.33
CA ARG A 228 -7.30 -15.28 -3.99
C ARG A 228 -6.28 -14.21 -3.56
N GLU A 229 -6.14 -14.03 -2.26
CA GLU A 229 -5.13 -13.15 -1.67
C GLU A 229 -4.34 -13.94 -0.63
N GLU A 230 -3.02 -13.96 -0.78
CA GLU A 230 -2.12 -14.85 -0.06
C GLU A 230 -1.13 -14.00 0.74
N ILE A 231 -1.14 -14.14 2.06
CA ILE A 231 -0.25 -13.36 2.93
C ILE A 231 1.08 -14.08 3.04
N VAL A 232 2.16 -13.40 2.68
CA VAL A 232 3.52 -13.91 2.78
C VAL A 232 4.35 -13.07 3.73
N ARG A 233 5.41 -13.68 4.27
CA ARG A 233 6.33 -13.05 5.20
C ARG A 233 7.79 -13.27 4.81
N TRP A 234 8.66 -12.33 5.14
CA TRP A 234 10.09 -12.48 4.96
C TRP A 234 10.62 -13.59 5.89
N PRO A 235 11.36 -14.61 5.40
CA PRO A 235 11.77 -15.74 6.23
C PRO A 235 12.68 -15.35 7.42
N GLY A 236 13.52 -14.33 7.24
CA GLY A 236 14.37 -13.78 8.30
C GLY A 236 13.76 -12.59 9.04
N GLY A 237 12.45 -12.35 8.85
CA GLY A 237 11.76 -11.22 9.45
C GLY A 237 11.73 -11.28 10.97
N THR A 238 11.74 -10.12 11.62
CA THR A 238 11.61 -9.98 13.08
C THR A 238 10.34 -9.25 13.49
N CYS A 239 9.45 -8.96 12.54
CA CYS A 239 8.36 -8.03 12.76
C CYS A 239 7.34 -8.48 13.81
N ASP A 240 6.96 -9.76 13.80
CA ASP A 240 6.10 -10.36 14.85
C ASP A 240 6.64 -10.06 16.27
N ARG A 241 7.94 -10.31 16.47
CA ARG A 241 8.61 -10.10 17.76
C ARG A 241 8.63 -8.62 18.15
N GLN A 242 8.92 -7.74 17.20
CA GLN A 242 8.94 -6.30 17.44
C GLN A 242 7.55 -5.77 17.79
N ILE A 243 6.52 -6.16 17.02
CA ILE A 243 5.12 -5.79 17.25
C ILE A 243 4.68 -6.25 18.65
N ALA A 244 4.87 -7.53 18.96
CA ALA A 244 4.52 -8.08 20.27
C ALA A 244 5.23 -7.37 21.42
N SER A 245 6.51 -7.02 21.27
CA SER A 245 7.27 -6.27 22.28
C SER A 245 6.71 -4.87 22.50
N ARG A 246 6.19 -4.20 21.46
CA ARG A 246 5.60 -2.86 21.60
C ARG A 246 4.22 -2.92 22.22
N LEU A 247 3.39 -3.88 21.83
CA LEU A 247 2.06 -4.08 22.42
C LEU A 247 2.13 -4.39 23.93
N LYS A 248 3.18 -5.10 24.39
CA LYS A 248 3.43 -5.32 25.83
C LYS A 248 3.71 -4.05 26.63
N ALA A 249 4.11 -2.95 25.98
CA ALA A 249 4.41 -1.68 26.63
C ALA A 249 3.17 -0.77 26.78
N MET A 250 1.99 -1.24 26.35
CA MET A 250 0.74 -0.52 26.53
C MET A 250 0.41 -0.30 28.01
N LYS A 251 -0.23 0.83 28.31
CA LYS A 251 -0.63 1.23 29.66
C LYS A 251 -2.09 1.62 29.71
#